data_AF-A0A2E7GWY7-F1
#
_entry.id   AF-A0A2E7GWY7-F1
#
_cell.length_a   1.000
_cell.length_b   1.000
_cell.length_c   1.000
_cell.angle_alpha   90.00
_cell.angle_beta   90.00
_cell.angle_gamma   90.00
#
_symmetry.space_group_name_H-M   'P 1'
#
loop_
_entity.id
_entity.type
_entity.pdbx_description
1 polymer ?
#
loop_
_entity_poly.entity_id
_entity_poly.type
_entity_poly.pdbx_seq_one_letter_code
_entity_poly.pdbx_strand_id
1 'polypeptide(L)'
;MVLKRVFKKPTRLSLFGATLLAFFEAINSSGFSDNIATSTGLVSQESIPDGKEKIMLPEGADFEIWGNLQIGALDYAIVASLVYTLVALWVHRPIENQFGVKKSRKLIAIKSIRSIRIGILALLVAFLSTANKLGKFADFSNNVLGKTAETGNSGSFGRHDGSWQFQEFEWGLLDFAELSILFALSIYFVLKGLEVDKAILNPIPDNRNFIERIWGGIREAERDQRSDIEGGAIKANESFTNLVKMLGAAASMNVAASSLDEGNVKVAFNKWKNLTHRKGKQNKDWLSLSESLDQAGNFLDEEE
;
A
#
# COMPACT_ATOMS: atom_id res chain seq x y z
N MET A 1 -15.97 11.65 21.97
CA MET A 1 -14.78 11.06 22.64
C MET A 1 -15.12 9.78 23.42
N VAL A 2 -16.28 9.68 24.08
CA VAL A 2 -16.70 8.51 24.88
C VAL A 2 -16.83 7.22 24.07
N LEU A 3 -17.46 7.27 22.88
CA LEU A 3 -17.58 6.09 21.99
C LEU A 3 -16.24 5.49 21.55
N LYS A 4 -15.19 6.31 21.39
CA LYS A 4 -13.84 5.84 21.02
C LYS A 4 -13.13 5.07 22.16
N ARG A 5 -13.60 5.20 23.40
CA ARG A 5 -13.12 4.41 24.55
C ARG A 5 -13.81 3.06 24.67
N VAL A 6 -15.05 2.96 24.17
CA VAL A 6 -15.87 1.73 24.21
C VAL A 6 -15.56 0.83 23.02
N PHE A 7 -15.47 1.40 21.81
CA PHE A 7 -15.17 0.64 20.60
C PHE A 7 -13.68 0.68 20.29
N LYS A 8 -13.03 -0.49 20.23
CA LYS A 8 -11.61 -0.59 19.88
C LYS A 8 -11.40 -0.32 18.39
N LYS A 9 -10.31 0.37 18.02
CA LYS A 9 -9.96 0.61 16.62
C LYS A 9 -9.73 -0.73 15.91
N PRO A 10 -10.44 -1.01 14.81
CA PRO A 10 -10.26 -2.26 14.07
C PRO A 10 -8.87 -2.28 13.42
N THR A 11 -8.14 -3.39 13.61
CA THR A 11 -6.85 -3.66 12.96
C THR A 11 -7.07 -4.27 11.57
N ARG A 12 -6.05 -4.23 10.70
CA ARG A 12 -6.11 -4.86 9.37
C ARG A 12 -6.48 -6.34 9.44
N LEU A 13 -5.96 -7.05 10.45
CA LEU A 13 -6.26 -8.46 10.69
C LEU A 13 -7.72 -8.67 11.13
N SER A 14 -8.26 -7.82 12.01
CA SER A 14 -9.67 -7.92 12.42
C SER A 14 -10.63 -7.65 11.27
N LEU A 15 -10.28 -6.72 10.36
CA LEU A 15 -11.09 -6.43 9.18
C LEU A 15 -11.07 -7.59 8.18
N PHE A 16 -9.90 -8.20 7.99
CA PHE A 16 -9.78 -9.40 7.17
C PHE A 16 -10.62 -10.55 7.74
N GLY A 17 -10.52 -10.82 9.04
CA GLY A 17 -11.34 -11.84 9.72
C GLY A 17 -12.84 -11.55 9.63
N ALA A 18 -13.27 -10.31 9.84
CA ALA A 18 -14.67 -9.90 9.66
C ALA A 18 -15.15 -10.08 8.21
N THR A 19 -14.28 -9.86 7.22
CA THR A 19 -14.63 -10.06 5.80
C THR A 19 -14.81 -11.55 5.49
N LEU A 20 -13.94 -12.41 6.02
CA LEU A 20 -14.08 -13.87 5.89
C LEU A 20 -15.35 -14.38 6.58
N LEU A 21 -15.65 -13.90 7.79
CA LEU A 21 -16.88 -14.25 8.50
C LEU A 21 -18.13 -13.78 7.75
N ALA A 22 -18.12 -12.57 7.18
CA ALA A 22 -19.23 -12.08 6.36
C ALA A 22 -19.44 -12.92 5.09
N PHE A 23 -18.34 -13.37 4.46
CA PHE A 23 -18.42 -14.23 3.28
C PHE A 23 -18.91 -15.64 3.64
N PHE A 24 -18.43 -16.19 4.75
CA PHE A 24 -18.88 -17.47 5.29
C PHE A 24 -20.38 -17.44 5.61
N GLU A 25 -20.85 -16.42 6.34
CA GLU A 25 -22.26 -16.23 6.67
C GLU A 25 -23.11 -16.07 5.40
N ALA A 26 -22.62 -15.36 4.39
CA ALA A 26 -23.32 -15.20 3.12
C ALA A 26 -23.46 -16.53 2.35
N ILE A 27 -22.43 -17.38 2.38
CA ILE A 27 -22.47 -18.72 1.76
C ILE A 27 -23.41 -19.65 2.54
N ASN A 28 -23.32 -19.63 3.87
CA ASN A 28 -24.14 -20.47 4.73
C ASN A 28 -25.63 -20.07 4.63
N SER A 29 -25.95 -18.78 4.81
CA SER A 29 -27.31 -18.26 4.69
C SER A 29 -27.95 -18.43 3.30
N SER A 30 -27.17 -18.70 2.26
CA SER A 30 -27.66 -18.92 0.89
C SER A 30 -27.76 -20.39 0.50
N GLY A 31 -27.43 -21.33 1.40
CA GLY A 31 -27.50 -22.77 1.15
C GLY A 31 -26.50 -23.28 0.11
N PHE A 32 -25.45 -22.51 -0.19
CA PHE A 32 -24.43 -22.89 -1.17
C PHE A 32 -23.43 -23.91 -0.62
N SER A 33 -23.30 -24.04 0.70
CA SER A 33 -22.47 -25.05 1.39
C SER A 33 -22.87 -26.47 0.99
N ASP A 34 -24.18 -26.77 1.00
CA ASP A 34 -24.75 -28.06 0.64
C ASP A 34 -24.51 -28.44 -0.84
N ASN A 35 -24.59 -27.45 -1.73
CA ASN A 35 -24.30 -27.62 -3.16
C ASN A 35 -22.81 -27.90 -3.43
N ILE A 36 -21.91 -27.32 -2.64
CA ILE A 36 -20.47 -27.58 -2.77
C ILE A 36 -20.15 -28.98 -2.26
N ALA A 37 -20.65 -29.37 -1.08
CA ALA A 37 -20.39 -30.68 -0.47
C ALA A 37 -20.90 -31.85 -1.33
N THR A 38 -22.05 -31.68 -1.99
CA THR A 38 -22.60 -32.65 -2.96
C THR A 38 -21.81 -32.67 -4.27
N SER A 39 -21.40 -31.51 -4.80
CA SER A 39 -20.60 -31.41 -6.04
C SER A 39 -19.19 -31.99 -5.92
N THR A 40 -18.59 -31.96 -4.73
CA THR A 40 -17.26 -32.52 -4.44
C THR A 40 -17.30 -33.99 -4.03
N GLY A 41 -18.50 -34.61 -3.96
CA GLY A 41 -18.67 -36.01 -3.60
C GLY A 41 -18.36 -36.34 -2.14
N LEU A 42 -18.34 -35.33 -1.25
CA LEU A 42 -18.07 -35.51 0.18
C LEU A 42 -19.28 -36.11 0.92
N VAL A 43 -20.49 -35.94 0.38
CA VAL A 43 -21.74 -36.47 0.96
C VAL A 43 -22.68 -36.91 -0.17
N SER A 44 -23.30 -38.08 -0.03
CA SER A 44 -24.28 -38.63 -0.97
C SER A 44 -25.61 -37.88 -0.87
N GLN A 45 -26.24 -37.58 -2.02
CA GLN A 45 -27.49 -36.82 -2.09
C GLN A 45 -28.67 -37.48 -1.32
N GLU A 46 -28.60 -38.80 -1.09
CA GLU A 46 -29.57 -39.56 -0.29
C GLU A 46 -29.33 -39.50 1.23
N SER A 47 -28.17 -39.02 1.67
CA SER A 47 -27.78 -38.95 3.10
C SER A 47 -28.00 -37.59 3.76
N ILE A 48 -28.57 -36.62 3.05
CA ILE A 48 -28.84 -35.27 3.55
C ILE A 48 -30.31 -35.22 4.02
N PRO A 49 -30.59 -35.17 5.34
CA PRO A 49 -31.94 -34.90 5.82
C PRO A 49 -32.31 -33.45 5.46
N ASP A 50 -33.51 -33.23 4.91
CA ASP A 50 -33.98 -31.90 4.54
C ASP A 50 -33.80 -30.89 5.70
N GLY A 51 -33.00 -29.86 5.45
CA GLY A 51 -32.74 -28.77 6.41
C GLY A 51 -31.73 -29.08 7.51
N LYS A 52 -30.65 -29.83 7.25
CA LYS A 52 -29.53 -30.00 8.21
C LYS A 52 -28.14 -29.81 7.59
N GLU A 53 -27.29 -29.02 8.23
CA GLU A 53 -25.86 -28.89 7.89
C GLU A 53 -24.98 -29.87 8.70
N LYS A 54 -23.93 -30.39 8.06
CA LYS A 54 -22.90 -31.24 8.69
C LYS A 54 -21.75 -30.37 9.20
N ILE A 55 -21.55 -30.33 10.51
CA ILE A 55 -20.36 -29.69 11.10
C ILE A 55 -19.20 -30.69 11.00
N MET A 56 -18.24 -30.43 10.11
CA MET A 56 -17.01 -31.23 10.01
C MET A 56 -16.04 -30.87 11.14
N LEU A 57 -15.73 -31.84 12.00
CA LEU A 57 -14.64 -31.78 12.98
C LEU A 57 -13.42 -32.57 12.44
N PRO A 58 -12.19 -32.23 12.86
CA PRO A 58 -10.98 -32.86 12.34
C PRO A 58 -10.94 -34.37 12.58
N GLU A 59 -10.30 -35.10 11.66
CA GLU A 59 -10.32 -36.56 11.54
C GLU A 59 -9.95 -37.29 12.84
N GLY A 60 -10.86 -38.18 13.30
CA GLY A 60 -10.63 -39.08 14.44
C GLY A 60 -11.80 -39.27 15.41
N ALA A 61 -12.98 -38.67 15.19
CA ALA A 61 -14.15 -38.82 16.06
C ALA A 61 -15.29 -39.57 15.35
N ASP A 62 -15.68 -40.73 15.88
CA ASP A 62 -16.73 -41.63 15.33
C ASP A 62 -18.18 -41.15 15.58
N PHE A 63 -18.44 -39.84 15.63
CA PHE A 63 -19.78 -39.31 15.86
C PHE A 63 -20.14 -38.24 14.82
N GLU A 64 -21.20 -38.51 14.04
CA GLU A 64 -21.79 -37.55 13.10
C GLU A 64 -22.90 -36.73 13.79
N ILE A 65 -22.71 -35.40 13.87
CA ILE A 65 -23.70 -34.49 14.45
C ILE A 65 -24.38 -33.72 13.31
N TRP A 66 -25.67 -33.97 13.12
CA TRP A 66 -26.53 -33.32 12.13
C TRP A 66 -27.41 -32.26 12.82
N GLY A 67 -27.18 -30.97 12.55
CA GLY A 67 -27.93 -29.86 13.15
C GLY A 67 -29.01 -29.28 12.22
N ASN A 68 -30.21 -29.00 12.73
CA ASN A 68 -31.28 -28.32 11.97
C ASN A 68 -30.87 -26.92 11.51
N LEU A 69 -31.29 -26.52 10.31
CA LEU A 69 -31.32 -25.14 9.77
C LEU A 69 -32.27 -24.29 10.63
N GLN A 70 -31.81 -23.94 11.82
CA GLN A 70 -32.36 -22.86 12.63
C GLN A 70 -31.22 -21.87 12.81
N ILE A 71 -31.54 -20.58 12.72
CA ILE A 71 -30.59 -19.51 13.02
C ILE A 71 -30.01 -19.80 14.40
N GLY A 72 -28.76 -20.26 14.41
CA GLY A 72 -28.09 -20.72 15.60
C GLY A 72 -27.63 -19.54 16.43
N ALA A 73 -27.35 -19.78 17.72
CA ALA A 73 -26.69 -18.78 18.56
C ALA A 73 -25.34 -18.31 17.97
N LEU A 74 -24.71 -19.15 17.13
CA LEU A 74 -23.47 -18.87 16.43
C LEU A 74 -23.66 -17.84 15.31
N ASP A 75 -24.72 -17.95 14.51
CA ASP A 75 -25.04 -16.98 13.44
C ASP A 75 -25.33 -15.60 14.03
N TYR A 76 -26.09 -15.55 15.14
CA TYR A 76 -26.29 -14.32 15.90
C TYR A 76 -24.98 -13.73 16.43
N ALA A 77 -24.03 -14.58 16.87
CA ALA A 77 -22.72 -14.13 17.33
C ALA A 77 -21.86 -13.58 16.19
N ILE A 78 -21.90 -14.20 15.00
CA ILE A 78 -21.23 -13.72 13.80
C ILE A 78 -21.81 -12.36 13.39
N VAL A 79 -23.13 -12.25 13.27
CA VAL A 79 -23.81 -10.99 12.92
C VAL A 79 -23.51 -9.89 13.94
N ALA A 80 -23.55 -10.20 15.24
CA ALA A 80 -23.19 -9.24 16.28
C ALA A 80 -21.73 -8.77 16.18
N SER A 81 -20.80 -9.68 15.86
CA SER A 81 -19.40 -9.36 15.60
C SER A 81 -19.23 -8.44 14.39
N LEU A 82 -19.95 -8.69 13.30
CA LEU A 82 -19.95 -7.86 12.10
C LEU A 82 -20.50 -6.45 12.38
N VAL A 83 -21.63 -6.36 13.08
CA VAL A 83 -22.23 -5.09 13.50
C VAL A 83 -21.28 -4.31 14.40
N TYR A 84 -20.65 -4.96 15.39
CA TYR A 84 -19.64 -4.33 16.23
C TYR A 84 -18.48 -3.77 15.40
N THR A 85 -18.02 -4.50 14.39
CA THR A 85 -16.92 -4.08 13.52
C THR A 85 -17.31 -2.88 12.65
N LEU A 86 -18.54 -2.84 12.13
CA LEU A 86 -19.08 -1.70 11.38
C LEU A 86 -19.21 -0.44 12.26
N VAL A 87 -19.73 -0.58 13.48
CA VAL A 87 -19.82 0.53 14.43
C VAL A 87 -18.44 1.02 14.82
N ALA A 88 -17.48 0.11 15.05
CA ALA A 88 -16.09 0.47 15.33
C ALA A 88 -15.44 1.22 14.14
N LEU A 89 -15.68 0.80 12.90
CA LEU A 89 -15.24 1.51 11.70
C LEU A 89 -15.85 2.91 11.59
N TRP A 90 -17.14 3.06 11.90
CA TRP A 90 -17.83 4.35 11.87
C TRP A 90 -17.33 5.30 12.97
N VAL A 91 -17.16 4.80 14.20
CA VAL A 91 -16.64 5.56 15.35
C VAL A 91 -15.18 5.99 15.14
N HIS A 92 -14.38 5.13 14.51
CA HIS A 92 -12.98 5.40 14.17
C HIS A 92 -12.80 5.91 12.74
N ARG A 93 -13.89 6.29 12.05
CA ARG A 93 -13.82 6.92 10.74
C ARG A 93 -12.84 8.08 10.87
N PRO A 94 -11.75 8.11 10.09
CA PRO A 94 -10.89 9.26 10.10
C PRO A 94 -11.77 10.42 9.66
N ILE A 95 -12.03 11.37 10.57
CA ILE A 95 -12.35 12.73 10.15
C ILE A 95 -11.16 13.07 9.27
N GLU A 96 -11.45 13.28 8.00
CA GLU A 96 -10.50 13.60 6.97
C GLU A 96 -9.74 14.88 7.38
N ASN A 97 -8.66 14.70 8.15
CA ASN A 97 -7.52 15.61 8.12
C ASN A 97 -6.82 15.39 6.77
N GLN A 98 -7.54 15.62 5.67
CA GLN A 98 -6.98 15.72 4.32
C GLN A 98 -6.07 16.95 4.21
N PHE A 99 -6.24 17.94 5.10
CA PHE A 99 -5.49 19.20 5.13
C PHE A 99 -4.01 19.14 5.55
N GLY A 100 -3.40 17.96 5.71
CA GLY A 100 -2.02 17.92 6.27
C GLY A 100 -1.14 16.74 5.92
N VAL A 101 -1.63 15.69 5.25
CA VAL A 101 -0.77 14.56 4.89
C VAL A 101 -0.11 14.88 3.55
N LYS A 102 1.10 15.45 3.59
CA LYS A 102 2.01 15.48 2.43
C LYS A 102 2.08 14.04 1.88
N LYS A 103 1.44 13.78 0.73
CA LYS A 103 1.70 12.55 -0.03
C LYS A 103 3.19 12.59 -0.36
N SER A 104 3.98 11.73 0.29
CA SER A 104 5.38 11.58 -0.08
C SER A 104 5.41 11.20 -1.55
N ARG A 105 6.08 12.03 -2.37
CA ARG A 105 6.29 11.72 -3.78
C ARG A 105 7.07 10.40 -3.82
N LYS A 106 6.43 9.35 -4.32
CA LYS A 106 7.05 8.03 -4.44
C LYS A 106 7.89 8.03 -5.70
N LEU A 107 9.15 7.63 -5.58
CA LEU A 107 10.10 7.51 -6.69
C LEU A 107 9.65 6.49 -7.75
N ILE A 108 8.80 5.55 -7.36
CA ILE A 108 8.23 4.52 -8.23
C ILE A 108 6.73 4.74 -8.33
N ALA A 109 6.27 5.01 -9.54
CA ALA A 109 4.87 5.07 -9.94
C ALA A 109 4.45 3.77 -10.64
N ILE A 110 3.16 3.43 -10.53
CA ILE A 110 2.59 2.29 -11.25
C ILE A 110 2.14 2.81 -12.62
N LYS A 111 2.87 2.44 -13.67
CA LYS A 111 2.54 2.78 -15.06
C LYS A 111 1.39 1.94 -15.59
N SER A 112 1.43 0.63 -15.33
CA SER A 112 0.44 -0.32 -15.83
C SER A 112 0.20 -1.43 -14.84
N ILE A 113 -0.96 -1.37 -14.17
CA ILE A 113 -1.38 -2.45 -13.28
C ILE A 113 -1.64 -3.76 -14.04
N ARG A 114 -2.03 -3.68 -15.32
CA ARG A 114 -2.24 -4.86 -16.17
C ARG A 114 -0.92 -5.59 -16.43
N SER A 115 0.15 -4.85 -16.71
CA SER A 115 1.48 -5.44 -16.91
C SER A 115 1.99 -6.13 -15.64
N ILE A 116 1.81 -5.49 -14.48
CA ILE A 116 2.18 -6.09 -13.18
C ILE A 116 1.39 -7.38 -12.94
N ARG A 117 0.08 -7.39 -13.20
CA ARG A 117 -0.76 -8.59 -13.06
C ARG A 117 -0.27 -9.73 -13.96
N ILE A 118 0.08 -9.44 -15.22
CA ILE A 118 0.65 -10.44 -16.14
C ILE A 118 1.98 -10.97 -15.61
N GLY A 119 2.85 -10.10 -15.08
CA GLY A 119 4.11 -10.51 -14.48
C GLY A 119 3.92 -11.44 -13.26
N ILE A 120 2.97 -11.12 -12.38
CA ILE A 120 2.62 -11.98 -11.22
C ILE A 120 2.06 -13.32 -11.69
N LEU A 121 1.18 -13.34 -12.69
CA LEU A 121 0.65 -14.59 -13.25
C LEU A 121 1.76 -15.45 -13.86
N ALA A 122 2.66 -14.84 -14.64
CA ALA A 122 3.82 -15.53 -15.20
C ALA A 122 4.74 -16.10 -14.10
N LEU A 123 4.90 -15.37 -12.98
CA LEU A 123 5.66 -15.86 -11.83
C LEU A 123 5.00 -17.08 -11.18
N LEU A 124 3.68 -17.07 -11.02
CA LEU A 124 2.94 -18.22 -10.49
C LEU A 124 3.09 -19.44 -11.39
N VAL A 125 2.98 -19.26 -12.70
CA VAL A 125 3.21 -20.33 -13.68
C VAL A 125 4.65 -20.85 -13.58
N ALA A 126 5.64 -19.98 -13.45
CA ALA A 126 7.04 -20.37 -13.27
C ALA A 126 7.22 -21.22 -12.00
N PHE A 127 6.60 -20.82 -10.87
CA PHE A 127 6.66 -21.61 -9.63
C PHE A 127 5.96 -22.95 -9.75
N LEU A 128 4.79 -23.01 -10.39
CA LEU A 128 4.08 -24.28 -10.62
C LEU A 128 4.89 -25.21 -11.52
N SER A 129 5.53 -24.68 -12.57
CA SER A 129 6.41 -25.47 -13.46
C SER A 129 7.63 -26.00 -12.71
N THR A 130 8.28 -25.15 -11.89
CA THR A 130 9.40 -25.59 -11.04
C THR A 130 8.97 -26.66 -10.03
N ALA A 131 7.85 -26.48 -9.34
CA ALA A 131 7.33 -27.45 -8.39
C ALA A 131 6.99 -28.79 -9.06
N ASN A 132 6.44 -28.73 -10.28
CA ASN A 132 6.15 -29.92 -11.07
C ASN A 132 7.42 -30.68 -11.48
N LYS A 133 8.42 -29.98 -12.04
CA LYS A 133 9.70 -30.57 -12.45
C LYS A 133 10.54 -31.08 -11.26
N LEU A 134 10.33 -30.54 -10.05
CA LEU A 134 10.91 -31.04 -8.80
C LEU A 134 10.17 -32.24 -8.19
N GLY A 135 9.10 -32.73 -8.83
CA GLY A 135 8.33 -33.88 -8.34
C GLY A 135 7.38 -33.58 -7.17
N LYS A 136 7.18 -32.31 -6.80
CA LYS A 136 6.30 -31.95 -5.66
C LYS A 136 4.84 -32.27 -5.89
N PHE A 137 4.41 -32.32 -7.15
CA PHE A 137 3.05 -32.75 -7.50
C PHE A 137 2.88 -34.26 -7.37
N ALA A 138 3.93 -35.04 -7.62
CA ALA A 138 3.93 -36.48 -7.40
C ALA A 138 3.86 -36.79 -5.89
N ASP A 139 4.67 -36.09 -5.08
CA ASP A 139 4.62 -36.16 -3.61
C ASP A 139 3.20 -35.86 -3.08
N PHE A 140 2.59 -34.77 -3.57
CA PHE A 140 1.24 -34.38 -3.17
C PHE A 140 0.19 -35.41 -3.59
N SER A 141 0.28 -35.94 -4.82
CA SER A 141 -0.63 -36.97 -5.33
C SER A 141 -0.55 -38.26 -4.52
N ASN A 142 0.66 -38.67 -4.15
CA ASN A 142 0.88 -39.88 -3.35
C ASN A 142 0.34 -39.73 -1.93
N ASN A 143 0.52 -38.55 -1.31
CA ASN A 143 -0.03 -38.28 0.02
C ASN A 143 -1.57 -38.31 0.04
N VAL A 144 -2.22 -37.78 -0.99
CA VAL A 144 -3.70 -37.77 -1.10
C VAL A 144 -4.24 -39.17 -1.40
N LEU A 145 -3.54 -39.97 -2.21
CA LEU A 145 -3.96 -41.32 -2.60
C LEU A 145 -3.48 -42.42 -1.62
N GLY A 146 -2.74 -42.07 -0.57
CA GLY A 146 -2.18 -43.02 0.39
C GLY A 146 -1.16 -43.99 -0.22
N LYS A 147 -0.47 -43.60 -1.30
CA LYS A 147 0.47 -44.47 -2.04
C LYS A 147 1.89 -44.38 -1.47
N THR A 148 2.56 -45.53 -1.38
CA THR A 148 3.96 -45.63 -0.90
C THR A 148 4.97 -45.40 -2.01
N ALA A 149 6.26 -45.19 -1.67
CA ALA A 149 7.33 -44.95 -2.65
C ALA A 149 7.48 -46.06 -3.72
N GLU A 150 6.99 -47.26 -3.48
CA GLU A 150 7.03 -48.41 -4.40
C GLU A 150 5.82 -48.50 -5.36
N THR A 151 4.71 -47.84 -5.02
CA THR A 151 3.44 -47.86 -5.81
C THR A 151 2.95 -46.46 -6.21
N GLY A 152 3.71 -45.44 -5.80
CA GLY A 152 3.42 -44.04 -5.98
C GLY A 152 3.89 -43.51 -7.33
N ASN A 153 3.29 -42.39 -7.73
CA ASN A 153 3.72 -41.61 -8.87
C ASN A 153 5.10 -40.99 -8.58
N SER A 154 5.99 -40.95 -9.55
CA SER A 154 7.31 -40.31 -9.44
C SER A 154 7.55 -39.33 -10.60
N GLY A 155 8.40 -38.33 -10.38
CA GLY A 155 8.78 -37.34 -11.39
C GLY A 155 7.72 -36.28 -11.70
N SER A 156 7.70 -35.78 -12.93
CA SER A 156 6.87 -34.64 -13.32
C SER A 156 5.52 -35.09 -13.88
N PHE A 157 4.47 -34.30 -13.64
CA PHE A 157 3.18 -34.48 -14.29
C PHE A 157 3.18 -33.79 -15.66
N GLY A 158 2.88 -34.53 -16.72
CA GLY A 158 2.90 -33.97 -18.07
C GLY A 158 2.11 -34.80 -19.06
N ARG A 159 2.10 -34.32 -20.31
CA ARG A 159 1.60 -35.09 -21.44
C ARG A 159 2.73 -35.96 -21.98
N HIS A 160 2.74 -37.23 -21.61
CA HIS A 160 3.72 -38.21 -22.05
C HIS A 160 3.02 -39.22 -22.97
N ASP A 161 3.53 -39.40 -24.18
CA ASP A 161 2.97 -40.28 -25.21
C ASP A 161 1.45 -40.11 -25.43
N GLY A 162 0.99 -38.86 -25.41
CA GLY A 162 -0.42 -38.50 -25.68
C GLY A 162 -1.37 -38.68 -24.50
N SER A 163 -0.91 -39.21 -23.37
CA SER A 163 -1.68 -39.38 -22.13
C SER A 163 -1.17 -38.44 -21.02
N TRP A 164 -2.05 -38.08 -20.09
CA TRP A 164 -1.68 -37.29 -18.91
C TRP A 164 -1.27 -38.24 -17.79
N GLN A 165 0.02 -38.31 -17.51
CA GLN A 165 0.56 -39.22 -16.49
C GLN A 165 1.80 -38.62 -15.83
N PHE A 166 2.17 -39.19 -14.68
CA PHE A 166 3.46 -38.90 -14.05
C PHE A 166 4.52 -39.79 -14.68
N GLN A 167 5.68 -39.22 -14.99
CA GLN A 167 6.83 -39.95 -15.50
C GLN A 167 8.10 -39.46 -14.80
N GLU A 168 9.06 -40.37 -14.60
CA GLU A 168 10.40 -40.01 -14.14
C GLU A 168 10.97 -38.89 -14.98
N PHE A 169 11.43 -37.84 -14.30
CA PHE A 169 11.86 -36.60 -14.91
C PHE A 169 13.35 -36.39 -14.63
N GLU A 170 14.14 -36.30 -15.70
CA GLU A 170 15.53 -35.89 -15.64
C GLU A 170 15.66 -34.46 -16.15
N TRP A 171 16.52 -33.68 -15.49
CA TRP A 171 16.73 -32.29 -15.86
C TRP A 171 17.48 -32.17 -17.19
N GLY A 172 16.79 -31.68 -18.22
CA GLY A 172 17.39 -31.31 -19.49
C GLY A 172 17.78 -29.84 -19.56
N LEU A 173 18.68 -29.49 -20.50
CA LEU A 173 19.04 -28.10 -20.80
C LEU A 173 17.82 -27.26 -21.23
N LEU A 174 16.87 -27.89 -21.92
CA LEU A 174 15.65 -27.24 -22.38
C LEU A 174 14.75 -26.84 -21.22
N ASP A 175 14.73 -27.61 -20.12
CA ASP A 175 13.94 -27.31 -18.93
C ASP A 175 14.48 -26.09 -18.18
N PHE A 176 15.81 -25.96 -18.09
CA PHE A 176 16.45 -24.77 -17.56
C PHE A 176 16.16 -23.54 -18.42
N ALA A 177 16.17 -23.69 -19.74
CA ALA A 177 15.84 -22.61 -20.67
C ALA A 177 14.37 -22.18 -20.53
N GLU A 178 13.43 -23.14 -20.45
CA GLU A 178 12.00 -22.89 -20.25
C GLU A 178 11.74 -22.10 -18.96
N LEU A 179 12.29 -22.55 -17.84
CA LEU A 179 12.15 -21.85 -16.55
C LEU A 179 12.78 -20.46 -16.62
N SER A 180 13.98 -20.34 -17.19
CA SER A 180 14.67 -19.05 -17.33
C SER A 180 13.84 -18.05 -18.12
N ILE A 181 13.19 -18.49 -19.21
CA ILE A 181 12.30 -17.66 -20.02
C ILE A 181 11.07 -17.24 -19.20
N LEU A 182 10.44 -18.15 -18.46
CA LEU A 182 9.26 -17.84 -17.63
C LEU A 182 9.59 -16.81 -16.53
N PHE A 183 10.72 -16.97 -15.84
CA PHE A 183 11.18 -16.01 -14.84
C PHE A 183 11.56 -14.67 -15.47
N ALA A 184 12.27 -14.67 -16.61
CA ALA A 184 12.63 -13.44 -17.32
C ALA A 184 11.39 -12.68 -17.81
N LEU A 185 10.37 -13.40 -18.30
CA LEU A 185 9.11 -12.84 -18.74
C LEU A 185 8.36 -12.17 -17.57
N SER A 186 8.32 -12.82 -16.40
CA SER A 186 7.79 -12.21 -15.19
C SER A 186 8.47 -10.88 -14.85
N ILE A 187 9.81 -10.88 -14.80
CA ILE A 187 10.61 -9.67 -14.50
C ILE A 187 10.33 -8.58 -15.54
N TYR A 188 10.33 -8.93 -16.83
CA TYR A 188 10.07 -8.00 -17.92
C TYR A 188 8.72 -7.28 -17.76
N PHE A 189 7.65 -8.02 -17.47
CA PHE A 189 6.32 -7.44 -17.32
C PHE A 189 6.16 -6.60 -16.05
N VAL A 190 6.81 -6.99 -14.95
CA VAL A 190 6.86 -6.17 -13.72
C VAL A 190 7.60 -4.87 -13.99
N LEU A 191 8.79 -4.91 -14.58
CA LEU A 191 9.58 -3.71 -14.91
C LEU A 191 8.83 -2.79 -15.86
N LYS A 192 8.16 -3.33 -16.89
CA LYS A 192 7.32 -2.55 -17.81
C LYS A 192 6.10 -1.91 -17.12
N GLY A 193 5.63 -2.51 -16.04
CA GLY A 193 4.51 -2.00 -15.24
C GLY A 193 4.88 -0.90 -14.26
N LEU A 194 6.17 -0.72 -13.97
CA LEU A 194 6.70 0.29 -13.08
C LEU A 194 7.28 1.46 -13.88
N GLU A 195 7.09 2.67 -13.38
CA GLU A 195 7.70 3.88 -13.91
C GLU A 195 8.49 4.56 -12.81
N VAL A 196 9.73 4.95 -13.12
CA VAL A 196 10.56 5.74 -12.23
C VAL A 196 10.28 7.20 -12.56
N ASP A 197 9.82 7.97 -11.57
CA ASP A 197 9.54 9.38 -11.75
C ASP A 197 10.86 10.16 -11.91
N LYS A 198 11.23 10.40 -13.17
CA LYS A 198 12.47 11.08 -13.55
C LYS A 198 12.51 12.54 -13.07
N ALA A 199 11.36 13.16 -12.81
CA ALA A 199 11.29 14.54 -12.31
C ALA A 199 11.74 14.67 -10.84
N ILE A 200 11.68 13.57 -10.08
CA ILE A 200 12.26 13.51 -8.73
C ILE A 200 13.79 13.37 -8.82
N LEU A 201 14.29 12.66 -9.83
CA LEU A 201 15.72 12.41 -10.02
C LEU A 201 16.47 13.63 -10.56
N ASN A 202 15.87 14.36 -11.50
CA ASN A 202 16.41 15.61 -12.04
C ASN A 202 15.37 16.72 -11.86
N PRO A 203 15.30 17.37 -10.69
CA PRO A 203 14.49 18.56 -10.55
C PRO A 203 15.04 19.63 -11.50
N ILE A 204 14.18 20.19 -12.36
CA ILE A 204 14.55 21.37 -13.14
C ILE A 204 14.98 22.45 -12.13
N PRO A 205 16.20 23.00 -12.24
CA PRO A 205 16.66 24.00 -11.31
C PRO A 205 15.75 25.23 -11.41
N ASP A 206 15.07 25.54 -10.32
CA ASP A 206 14.27 26.75 -10.18
C ASP A 206 15.25 27.89 -9.88
N ASN A 207 15.77 28.52 -10.94
CA ASN A 207 16.72 29.63 -10.88
C ASN A 207 16.08 30.94 -10.37
N ARG A 208 14.79 30.93 -10.03
CA ARG A 208 14.10 32.08 -9.49
C ARG A 208 14.59 32.39 -8.09
N ASN A 209 14.67 33.68 -7.82
CA ASN A 209 15.04 34.16 -6.52
C ASN A 209 13.99 33.75 -5.46
N PHE A 210 14.36 33.57 -4.19
CA PHE A 210 13.42 33.05 -3.16
C PHE A 210 12.13 33.89 -3.04
N ILE A 211 12.25 35.21 -3.16
CA ILE A 211 11.10 36.14 -3.22
C ILE A 211 10.22 35.87 -4.46
N GLU A 212 10.82 35.67 -5.63
CA GLU A 212 10.09 35.33 -6.86
C GLU A 212 9.44 33.95 -6.78
N ARG A 213 10.02 33.01 -6.04
CA ARG A 213 9.42 31.69 -5.79
C ARG A 213 8.17 31.80 -4.92
N ILE A 214 8.20 32.67 -3.90
CA ILE A 214 7.01 32.96 -3.08
C ILE A 214 5.91 33.59 -3.94
N TRP A 215 6.25 34.64 -4.70
CA TRP A 215 5.29 35.32 -5.58
C TRP A 215 4.75 34.42 -6.69
N GLY A 216 5.63 33.67 -7.35
CA GLY A 216 5.28 32.68 -8.37
C GLY A 216 4.37 31.59 -7.79
N GLY A 217 4.66 31.10 -6.59
CA GLY A 217 3.84 30.11 -5.90
C GLY A 217 2.45 30.64 -5.53
N ILE A 218 2.32 31.91 -5.14
CA ILE A 218 1.00 32.54 -4.90
C ILE A 218 0.21 32.65 -6.20
N ARG A 219 0.84 33.08 -7.29
CA ARG A 219 0.20 33.21 -8.60
C ARG A 219 -0.22 31.86 -9.18
N GLU A 220 0.61 30.83 -9.00
CA GLU A 220 0.31 29.46 -9.40
C GLU A 220 -0.83 28.88 -8.55
N ALA A 221 -0.83 29.15 -7.24
CA ALA A 221 -1.91 28.77 -6.35
C ALA A 221 -3.25 29.40 -6.78
N GLU A 222 -3.27 30.69 -7.13
CA GLU A 222 -4.47 31.38 -7.63
C GLU A 222 -4.96 30.77 -8.95
N ARG A 223 -4.04 30.43 -9.86
CA ARG A 223 -4.37 29.75 -11.11
C ARG A 223 -4.99 28.38 -10.86
N ASP A 224 -4.37 27.58 -9.99
CA ASP A 224 -4.79 26.23 -9.69
C ASP A 224 -6.12 26.22 -8.93
N GLN A 225 -6.38 27.23 -8.10
CA GLN A 225 -7.65 27.39 -7.40
C GLN A 225 -8.86 27.48 -8.35
N ARG A 226 -8.65 27.85 -9.62
CA ARG A 226 -9.71 27.87 -10.65
C ARG A 226 -10.15 26.46 -11.08
N SER A 227 -9.29 25.46 -10.93
CA SER A 227 -9.56 24.06 -11.31
C SER A 227 -9.63 23.10 -10.13
N ASP A 228 -8.81 23.34 -9.11
CA ASP A 228 -8.71 22.57 -7.87
C ASP A 228 -8.52 23.55 -6.71
N ILE A 229 -9.65 23.91 -6.08
CA ILE A 229 -9.69 24.86 -4.98
C ILE A 229 -8.79 24.39 -3.82
N GLU A 230 -8.75 23.08 -3.57
CA GLU A 230 -8.02 22.49 -2.45
C GLU A 230 -6.52 22.48 -2.70
N GLY A 231 -6.09 22.04 -3.88
CA GLY A 231 -4.70 22.08 -4.31
C GLY A 231 -4.14 23.51 -4.35
N GLY A 232 -4.93 24.47 -4.85
CA GLY A 232 -4.59 25.89 -4.84
C GLY A 232 -4.42 26.44 -3.42
N ALA A 233 -5.35 26.16 -2.51
CA ALA A 233 -5.28 26.65 -1.12
C ALA A 233 -4.04 26.13 -0.37
N ILE A 234 -3.65 24.87 -0.59
CA ILE A 234 -2.43 24.28 0.01
C ILE A 234 -1.18 25.02 -0.49
N LYS A 235 -1.06 25.23 -1.80
CA LYS A 235 0.07 25.95 -2.40
C LYS A 235 0.16 27.39 -1.89
N ALA A 236 -0.98 28.09 -1.80
CA ALA A 236 -1.03 29.45 -1.24
C ALA A 236 -0.54 29.49 0.20
N ASN A 237 -1.01 28.57 1.06
CA ASN A 237 -0.61 28.51 2.46
C ASN A 237 0.89 28.20 2.65
N GLU A 238 1.45 27.35 1.79
CA GLU A 238 2.90 27.08 1.78
C GLU A 238 3.70 28.35 1.43
N SER A 239 3.30 29.08 0.38
CA SER A 239 3.92 30.34 0.01
C SER A 239 3.80 31.41 1.11
N PHE A 240 2.62 31.57 1.72
CA PHE A 240 2.43 32.49 2.85
C PHE A 240 3.30 32.12 4.05
N THR A 241 3.41 30.83 4.37
CA THR A 241 4.27 30.36 5.47
C THR A 241 5.74 30.71 5.20
N ASN A 242 6.20 30.54 3.96
CA ASN A 242 7.58 30.89 3.58
C ASN A 242 7.81 32.41 3.64
N LEU A 243 6.83 33.22 3.23
CA LEU A 243 6.87 34.67 3.38
C LEU A 243 6.96 35.10 4.85
N VAL A 244 6.12 34.52 5.72
CA VAL A 244 6.12 34.84 7.16
C VAL A 244 7.44 34.48 7.81
N LYS A 245 8.06 33.36 7.43
CA LYS A 245 9.40 32.98 7.91
C LYS A 245 10.46 33.98 7.49
N MET A 246 10.41 34.42 6.23
CA MET A 246 11.32 35.42 5.68
C MET A 246 11.18 36.77 6.41
N LEU A 247 9.95 37.23 6.61
CA LEU A 247 9.64 38.43 7.40
C LEU A 247 10.08 38.28 8.86
N GLY A 248 9.93 37.08 9.44
CA GLY A 248 10.43 36.77 10.77
C GLY A 248 11.95 36.84 10.88
N ALA A 249 12.68 36.45 9.84
CA ALA A 249 14.14 36.60 9.78
C ALA A 249 14.55 38.08 9.67
N ALA A 250 13.88 38.86 8.81
CA ALA A 250 14.09 40.30 8.68
C ALA A 250 13.79 41.05 10.00
N ALA A 251 12.67 40.72 10.64
CA ALA A 251 12.31 41.30 11.94
C ALA A 251 13.33 40.94 13.02
N SER A 252 13.82 39.70 13.07
CA SER A 252 14.90 39.31 13.99
C SER A 252 16.18 40.10 13.76
N MET A 253 16.51 40.44 12.51
CA MET A 253 17.65 41.28 12.17
C MET A 253 17.46 42.72 12.63
N ASN A 254 16.28 43.30 12.39
CA ASN A 254 15.94 44.64 12.87
C ASN A 254 16.00 44.74 14.40
N VAL A 255 15.52 43.71 15.11
CA VAL A 255 15.63 43.68 16.57
C VAL A 255 17.08 43.51 17.02
N ALA A 256 17.91 42.79 16.27
CA ALA A 256 19.35 42.71 16.54
C ALA A 256 20.02 44.09 16.38
N ALA A 257 19.68 44.84 15.33
CA ALA A 257 20.17 46.20 15.09
C ALA A 257 19.71 47.17 16.19
N SER A 258 18.40 47.20 16.51
CA SER A 258 17.87 48.05 17.60
C SER A 258 18.51 47.73 18.95
N SER A 259 18.72 46.44 19.25
CA SER A 259 19.40 46.04 20.50
C SER A 259 20.86 46.51 20.52
N LEU A 260 21.51 46.62 19.36
CA LEU A 260 22.87 47.13 19.25
C LEU A 260 22.90 48.66 19.47
N ASP A 261 21.95 49.37 18.87
CA ASP A 261 21.79 50.82 19.01
C ASP A 261 21.48 51.22 20.47
N GLU A 262 20.71 50.39 21.18
CA GLU A 262 20.43 50.53 22.62
C GLU A 262 21.61 50.14 23.52
N GLY A 263 22.75 49.72 22.96
CA GLY A 263 23.94 49.30 23.70
C GLY A 263 23.88 47.87 24.28
N ASN A 264 22.83 47.11 23.98
CA ASN A 264 22.66 45.72 24.42
C ASN A 264 23.33 44.74 23.46
N VAL A 265 24.67 44.77 23.46
CA VAL A 265 25.53 43.97 22.57
C VAL A 265 25.27 42.46 22.70
N LYS A 266 24.98 41.96 23.91
CA LYS A 266 24.73 40.53 24.15
C LYS A 266 23.46 40.04 23.45
N VAL A 267 22.37 40.81 23.53
CA VAL A 267 21.10 40.46 22.89
C VAL A 267 21.22 40.60 21.37
N ALA A 268 21.85 41.68 20.90
CA ALA A 268 22.14 41.88 19.49
C ALA A 268 22.93 40.70 18.90
N PHE A 269 24.03 40.32 19.55
CA PHE A 269 24.90 39.22 19.11
C PHE A 269 24.18 37.87 19.11
N ASN A 270 23.35 37.58 20.13
CA ASN A 270 22.59 36.33 20.17
C ASN A 270 21.57 36.22 19.03
N LYS A 271 20.87 37.32 18.71
CA LYS A 271 19.91 37.37 17.60
C LYS A 271 20.62 37.26 16.25
N TRP A 272 21.72 38.00 16.08
CA TRP A 272 22.56 37.91 14.89
C TRP A 272 23.12 36.49 14.70
N LYS A 273 23.64 35.86 15.75
CA LYS A 273 24.12 34.46 15.72
C LYS A 273 23.00 33.48 15.35
N ASN A 274 21.76 33.71 15.79
CA ASN A 274 20.63 32.86 15.41
C ASN A 274 20.28 32.95 13.90
N LEU A 275 20.65 34.06 13.25
CA LEU A 275 20.47 34.30 11.82
C LEU A 275 21.66 33.83 10.99
N THR A 276 22.90 33.97 11.46
CA THR A 276 24.10 33.71 10.64
C THR A 276 24.76 32.36 10.91
N HIS A 277 24.53 31.76 12.09
CA HIS A 277 25.19 30.51 12.44
C HIS A 277 24.51 29.31 11.75
N ARG A 278 25.30 28.33 11.29
CA ARG A 278 24.80 27.13 10.58
C ARG A 278 23.66 26.40 11.32
N LYS A 279 23.72 26.36 12.65
CA LYS A 279 22.71 25.73 13.54
C LYS A 279 21.64 26.71 14.06
N GLY A 280 21.63 27.95 13.60
CA GLY A 280 20.64 28.95 13.98
C GLY A 280 19.25 28.59 13.48
N LYS A 281 18.23 28.85 14.28
CA LYS A 281 16.84 28.48 13.96
C LYS A 281 16.33 29.19 12.71
N GLN A 282 16.78 30.41 12.49
CA GLN A 282 16.36 31.26 11.36
C GLN A 282 17.42 31.36 10.27
N ASN A 283 18.51 30.58 10.34
CA ASN A 283 19.62 30.71 9.41
C ASN A 283 19.24 30.42 7.95
N LYS A 284 18.45 29.36 7.72
CA LYS A 284 17.98 29.04 6.37
C LYS A 284 17.11 30.16 5.79
N ASP A 285 16.20 30.69 6.60
CA ASP A 285 15.28 31.75 6.18
C ASP A 285 16.05 33.08 5.95
N TRP A 286 17.07 33.36 6.76
CA TRP A 286 17.96 34.50 6.61
C TRP A 286 18.83 34.42 5.36
N LEU A 287 19.48 33.28 5.11
CA LEU A 287 20.31 33.07 3.91
C LEU A 287 19.49 33.25 2.64
N SER A 288 18.31 32.64 2.57
CA SER A 288 17.42 32.80 1.43
C SER A 288 16.97 34.26 1.24
N LEU A 289 16.72 35.00 2.32
CA LEU A 289 16.42 36.43 2.23
C LEU A 289 17.63 37.25 1.77
N SER A 290 18.82 37.01 2.33
CA SER A 290 20.02 37.79 2.00
C SER A 290 20.46 37.56 0.56
N GLU A 291 20.45 36.30 0.10
CA GLU A 291 20.67 35.96 -1.31
C GLU A 291 19.63 36.64 -2.20
N SER A 292 18.37 36.70 -1.74
CA SER A 292 17.33 37.40 -2.50
C SER A 292 17.53 38.89 -2.62
N LEU A 293 17.94 39.55 -1.55
CA LEU A 293 18.21 40.99 -1.56
C LEU A 293 19.45 41.31 -2.40
N ASP A 294 20.48 40.47 -2.34
CA ASP A 294 21.70 40.61 -3.14
C ASP A 294 21.42 40.49 -4.65
N GLN A 295 20.60 39.50 -5.03
CA GLN A 295 20.17 39.34 -6.43
C GLN A 295 19.23 40.45 -6.91
N ALA A 296 18.36 40.99 -6.05
CA ALA A 296 17.46 42.09 -6.40
C ALA A 296 18.22 43.42 -6.65
N GLY A 297 19.44 43.56 -6.11
CA GLY A 297 20.31 44.72 -6.35
C GLY A 297 21.16 44.60 -7.62
N ASN A 298 21.31 43.40 -8.17
CA ASN A 298 22.03 43.16 -9.42
C ASN A 298 21.03 43.19 -10.57
N PHE A 299 20.73 44.39 -11.07
CA PHE A 299 20.10 44.53 -12.37
C PHE A 299 21.09 44.02 -13.41
N LEU A 300 20.66 43.06 -14.23
CA LEU A 300 21.38 42.77 -15.47
C LEU A 300 21.41 44.09 -16.25
N ASP A 301 22.60 44.61 -16.55
CA ASP A 301 22.74 45.63 -17.57
C ASP A 301 22.03 45.07 -18.80
N GLU A 302 20.93 45.70 -19.23
CA GLU A 302 20.22 45.30 -20.44
C GLU A 302 21.24 45.37 -21.58
N GLU A 303 21.66 44.20 -22.10
CA GLU A 303 22.37 44.13 -23.36
C GLU A 303 21.47 44.74 -24.44
N GLU A 304 21.81 45.94 -24.92
CA GLU A 304 21.26 46.57 -26.13
C GLU A 304 21.35 45.65 -27.36
#